data_AF-A0A0G0YT33-F1
#
_entry.id   AF-A0A0G0YT33-F1
#
_cell.length_a   1.000
_cell.length_b   1.000
_cell.length_c   1.000
_cell.angle_alpha   90.00
_cell.angle_beta   90.00
_cell.angle_gamma   90.00
#
_symmetry.space_group_name_H-M   'P 1'
#
loop_
_entity.id
_entity.type
_entity.pdbx_description
1 polymer ?
#
loop_
_entity_poly.entity_id
_entity_poly.type
_entity_poly.pdbx_seq_one_letter_code
_entity_poly.pdbx_strand_id
1 'polypeptide(L)'
;MKNNSLMIVFFAFLLIIIGGGLFVILNKDPAGSAANTFNTVAEKVTKPLPTDTQESGPEDNLVPVGWKAYSNADLKFSINYPKAVYTQQGACEKVGSGDTASYRHKVALVPIKIFEQVDGIFIYPEYRYELSDSKVVDNVSYFGSCEKVTTALNWLTSSQKSWNIIAKSVPTKEDLETFVKSKFGSGCSVGTMTSTAVNSKVYDVKIQGDGLELGESKCGINYIYVLKYVPDAKMVYAYDIGQAYSFAKDIGGTEYYDDEMNKSFQPIF
;
A
#
# COMPACT_ATOMS: atom_id res chain seq x y z
N MET A 1 -33.43 0.70 41.19
CA MET A 1 -32.09 0.68 40.57
C MET A 1 -32.20 0.11 39.15
N LYS A 2 -32.24 0.99 38.14
CA LYS A 2 -32.12 0.71 36.70
C LYS A 2 -32.44 2.05 36.03
N ASN A 3 -31.42 2.79 35.59
CA ASN A 3 -31.50 3.87 34.58
C ASN A 3 -30.17 4.58 34.30
N ASN A 4 -29.08 4.28 35.01
CA ASN A 4 -27.79 4.96 34.75
C ASN A 4 -26.98 4.38 33.58
N SER A 5 -27.38 3.24 33.00
CA SER A 5 -26.57 2.58 31.96
C SER A 5 -26.88 3.06 30.54
N LEU A 6 -28.07 3.59 30.29
CA LEU A 6 -28.48 4.05 28.94
C LEU A 6 -27.91 5.45 28.62
N MET A 7 -27.72 6.29 29.65
CA MET A 7 -27.21 7.65 29.49
C MET A 7 -25.70 7.68 29.17
N ILE A 8 -24.93 6.73 29.69
CA ILE A 8 -23.47 6.64 29.46
C ILE A 8 -23.16 6.20 28.03
N VAL A 9 -23.98 5.30 27.45
CA VAL A 9 -23.81 4.84 26.06
C VAL A 9 -24.16 5.94 25.05
N PHE A 10 -25.13 6.81 25.38
CA PHE A 10 -25.49 7.96 24.52
C PHE A 10 -24.40 9.04 24.47
N PHE A 11 -23.70 9.29 25.59
CA PHE A 11 -22.59 10.26 25.61
C PHE A 11 -21.32 9.75 24.91
N ALA A 12 -21.07 8.44 24.94
CA ALA A 12 -19.95 7.83 24.21
C ALA A 12 -20.13 7.93 22.68
N PHE A 13 -21.37 7.82 22.17
CA PHE A 13 -21.65 7.97 20.74
C PHE A 13 -21.59 9.43 20.24
N LEU A 14 -21.94 10.40 21.10
CA LEU A 14 -21.89 11.82 20.72
C LEU A 14 -20.45 12.34 20.56
N LEU A 15 -19.49 11.81 21.34
CA LEU A 15 -18.08 12.20 21.26
C LEU A 15 -17.39 11.71 19.97
N ILE A 16 -17.83 10.58 19.40
CA ILE A 16 -17.30 10.05 18.14
C ILE A 16 -17.74 10.93 16.95
N ILE A 17 -18.95 11.49 16.99
CA ILE A 17 -19.48 12.35 15.91
C ILE A 17 -18.83 13.74 15.94
N ILE A 18 -18.56 14.30 17.13
CA ILE A 18 -17.93 15.61 17.27
C ILE A 18 -16.41 15.54 16.97
N GLY A 19 -15.74 14.44 17.33
CA GLY A 19 -14.32 14.21 17.03
C GLY A 19 -14.01 14.02 15.53
N GLY A 20 -14.88 13.31 14.80
CA GLY A 20 -14.71 13.10 13.35
C GLY A 20 -15.03 14.32 12.49
N GLY A 21 -15.99 15.16 12.92
CA GLY A 21 -16.42 16.34 12.15
C GLY A 21 -15.47 17.53 12.23
N LEU A 22 -14.74 17.70 13.34
CA LEU A 22 -13.81 18.82 13.52
C LEU A 22 -12.47 18.64 12.79
N PHE A 23 -12.07 17.40 12.47
CA PHE A 23 -10.81 17.14 11.76
C PHE A 23 -10.87 17.51 10.26
N VAL A 24 -12.07 17.58 9.67
CA VAL A 24 -12.28 17.94 8.25
C VAL A 24 -12.27 19.46 8.03
N ILE A 25 -12.44 20.27 9.08
CA ILE A 25 -12.54 21.74 8.97
C ILE A 25 -11.19 22.44 9.19
N LEU A 26 -10.16 21.77 9.74
CA LEU A 26 -8.88 22.40 10.10
C LEU A 26 -7.74 22.27 9.07
N ASN A 27 -7.96 21.64 7.90
CA ASN A 27 -6.95 21.51 6.84
C ASN A 27 -7.27 22.28 5.55
N LYS A 28 -8.09 23.33 5.63
CA LYS A 28 -8.35 24.21 4.48
C LYS A 28 -7.49 25.46 4.56
N ASP A 29 -6.24 25.34 4.12
CA ASP A 29 -5.40 26.51 3.89
C ASP A 29 -5.67 27.18 2.53
N PRO A 30 -5.44 28.51 2.44
CA PRO A 30 -6.08 29.37 1.47
C PRO A 30 -5.36 29.40 0.12
N ALA A 31 -6.16 29.51 -0.93
CA ALA A 31 -5.71 29.82 -2.29
C ALA A 31 -5.02 31.20 -2.32
N GLY A 32 -3.70 31.19 -2.40
CA GLY A 32 -2.87 32.34 -2.76
C GLY A 32 -2.50 32.27 -4.24
N SER A 33 -3.17 33.08 -5.05
CA SER A 33 -2.84 33.31 -6.46
C SER A 33 -1.51 34.08 -6.58
N ALA A 34 -0.51 33.47 -7.20
CA ALA A 34 0.60 34.19 -7.82
C ALA A 34 0.84 33.59 -9.21
N ALA A 35 0.54 34.40 -10.22
CA ALA A 35 0.85 34.15 -11.62
C ALA A 35 2.37 34.11 -11.83
N ASN A 36 2.84 33.20 -12.69
CA ASN A 36 4.03 33.45 -13.52
C ASN A 36 3.99 32.57 -14.78
N THR A 37 3.75 33.26 -15.89
CA THR A 37 4.48 33.20 -17.18
C THR A 37 4.82 31.83 -17.78
N PHE A 38 4.08 31.53 -18.85
CA PHE A 38 4.43 30.56 -19.89
C PHE A 38 5.74 30.95 -20.57
N ASN A 39 6.68 30.01 -20.68
CA ASN A 39 7.69 29.99 -21.71
C ASN A 39 7.69 28.62 -22.40
N THR A 40 7.35 28.66 -23.68
CA THR A 40 7.36 27.56 -24.63
C THR A 40 8.77 27.35 -25.15
N VAL A 41 9.36 26.15 -24.99
CA VAL A 41 10.48 25.69 -25.85
C VAL A 41 10.43 24.17 -26.06
N ALA A 42 10.15 23.80 -27.31
CA ALA A 42 10.64 22.71 -28.16
C ALA A 42 10.87 21.28 -27.62
N GLU A 43 10.04 20.36 -28.16
CA GLU A 43 10.36 19.22 -29.05
C GLU A 43 11.56 18.27 -28.78
N LYS A 44 11.23 16.96 -28.83
CA LYS A 44 12.08 15.76 -29.05
C LYS A 44 13.05 15.41 -27.92
N VAL A 45 13.13 14.15 -27.46
CA VAL A 45 13.61 13.00 -28.23
C VAL A 45 12.94 11.71 -27.77
N THR A 46 12.33 11.01 -28.72
CA THR A 46 11.95 9.59 -28.63
C THR A 46 13.17 8.72 -28.91
N LYS A 47 13.54 7.78 -28.02
CA LYS A 47 14.26 6.52 -28.31
C LYS A 47 14.62 5.75 -27.02
N PRO A 48 14.90 4.44 -27.08
CA PRO A 48 14.06 3.33 -27.55
C PRO A 48 13.87 2.27 -26.44
N LEU A 49 12.90 1.36 -26.61
CA LEU A 49 12.79 0.13 -25.84
C LEU A 49 14.07 -0.72 -26.04
N PRO A 50 14.76 -1.21 -24.99
CA PRO A 50 15.77 -2.24 -25.15
C PRO A 50 15.10 -3.61 -25.25
N THR A 51 15.38 -4.28 -26.36
CA THR A 51 15.15 -5.70 -26.63
C THR A 51 16.07 -6.57 -25.77
N ASP A 52 15.56 -7.74 -25.38
CA ASP A 52 16.26 -8.88 -24.77
C ASP A 52 17.72 -9.05 -25.22
N THR A 53 18.64 -9.29 -24.27
CA THR A 53 19.69 -10.33 -24.34
C THR A 53 20.22 -10.68 -22.94
N GLN A 54 20.19 -11.98 -22.64
CA GLN A 54 20.88 -12.78 -21.59
C GLN A 54 22.35 -12.39 -21.32
N GLU A 55 23.09 -12.79 -20.27
CA GLU A 55 22.91 -13.43 -18.96
C GLU A 55 24.35 -13.60 -18.41
N SER A 56 24.61 -13.32 -17.13
CA SER A 56 25.74 -13.89 -16.38
C SER A 56 25.42 -13.86 -14.88
N GLY A 57 25.05 -15.02 -14.32
CA GLY A 57 24.54 -15.19 -12.95
C GLY A 57 25.56 -14.98 -11.81
N PRO A 58 25.13 -15.15 -10.55
CA PRO A 58 24.83 -16.49 -10.05
C PRO A 58 23.50 -16.65 -9.29
N GLU A 59 23.10 -17.91 -9.16
CA GLU A 59 21.90 -18.48 -8.52
C GLU A 59 20.57 -18.23 -9.25
N ASP A 60 20.11 -19.33 -9.86
CA ASP A 60 18.79 -19.55 -10.43
C ASP A 60 17.71 -19.27 -9.37
N ASN A 61 17.33 -18.02 -9.20
CA ASN A 61 16.10 -17.61 -8.53
C ASN A 61 14.95 -18.06 -9.43
N LEU A 62 14.66 -19.36 -9.44
CA LEU A 62 13.53 -19.94 -10.13
C LEU A 62 12.26 -19.27 -9.60
N VAL A 63 11.77 -18.28 -10.34
CA VAL A 63 10.50 -17.62 -10.07
C VAL A 63 9.46 -18.73 -9.99
N PRO A 64 8.81 -18.96 -8.82
CA PRO A 64 7.97 -20.13 -8.67
C PRO A 64 6.82 -20.11 -9.68
N VAL A 65 6.29 -21.30 -10.02
CA VAL A 65 5.12 -21.39 -10.91
C VAL A 65 3.97 -20.57 -10.30
N GLY A 66 3.35 -19.71 -11.12
CA GLY A 66 2.32 -18.78 -10.67
C GLY A 66 2.84 -17.42 -10.20
N TRP A 67 4.15 -17.18 -10.23
CA TRP A 67 4.79 -15.93 -9.84
C TRP A 67 5.40 -15.18 -11.03
N LYS A 68 5.73 -13.92 -10.81
CA LYS A 68 6.57 -13.05 -11.63
C LYS A 68 7.68 -12.48 -10.74
N ALA A 69 8.83 -12.18 -11.34
CA ALA A 69 9.85 -11.35 -10.71
C ALA A 69 9.70 -9.91 -11.18
N TYR A 70 9.93 -8.98 -10.26
CA TYR A 70 10.20 -7.59 -10.55
C TYR A 70 11.66 -7.30 -10.16
N SER A 71 12.36 -6.53 -10.98
CA SER A 71 13.73 -6.09 -10.72
C SER A 71 13.91 -4.70 -11.29
N ASN A 72 14.47 -3.79 -10.50
CA ASN A 72 14.76 -2.43 -10.93
C ASN A 72 16.10 -1.98 -10.34
N ALA A 73 17.06 -1.71 -11.23
CA ALA A 73 18.42 -1.35 -10.85
C ALA A 73 18.50 0.05 -10.21
N ASP A 74 17.67 0.99 -10.63
CA ASP A 74 17.64 2.35 -10.06
C ASP A 74 17.11 2.33 -8.63
N LEU A 75 16.10 1.49 -8.37
CA LEU A 75 15.58 1.27 -7.03
C LEU A 75 16.42 0.29 -6.20
N LYS A 76 17.39 -0.41 -6.82
CA LYS A 76 18.34 -1.35 -6.19
C LYS A 76 17.70 -2.56 -5.48
N PHE A 77 16.60 -3.08 -6.00
CA PHE A 77 16.02 -4.33 -5.49
C PHE A 77 15.25 -5.12 -6.54
N SER A 78 15.06 -6.40 -6.24
CA SER A 78 14.11 -7.29 -6.88
C SER A 78 13.20 -7.96 -5.85
N ILE A 79 11.99 -8.33 -6.28
CA ILE A 79 10.99 -9.02 -5.46
C ILE A 79 10.12 -9.90 -6.35
N ASN A 80 9.68 -11.04 -5.83
CA ASN A 80 8.68 -11.88 -6.49
C ASN A 80 7.27 -11.46 -6.08
N TYR A 81 6.33 -11.54 -7.02
CA TYR A 81 4.92 -11.28 -6.78
C TYR A 81 4.04 -12.27 -7.56
N PRO A 82 2.83 -12.60 -7.08
CA PRO A 82 1.96 -13.56 -7.75
C PRO A 82 1.47 -13.00 -9.09
N LYS A 83 1.21 -13.88 -10.08
CA LYS A 83 0.64 -13.48 -11.38
C LYS A 83 -0.78 -12.93 -11.23
N ALA A 84 -1.54 -13.46 -10.28
CA ALA A 84 -2.92 -13.07 -9.98
C ALA A 84 -3.27 -13.41 -8.52
N VAL A 85 -4.29 -12.75 -7.97
CA VAL A 85 -4.77 -12.94 -6.59
C VAL A 85 -6.29 -12.95 -6.55
N TYR A 86 -6.87 -13.57 -5.53
CA TYR A 86 -8.30 -13.41 -5.27
C TYR A 86 -8.54 -12.08 -4.57
N THR A 87 -9.49 -11.30 -5.08
CA THR A 87 -9.90 -10.02 -4.47
C THR A 87 -11.42 -9.92 -4.42
N GLN A 88 -11.94 -9.34 -3.33
CA GLN A 88 -13.37 -9.10 -3.11
C GLN A 88 -14.00 -8.28 -4.24
N GLN A 89 -13.23 -7.38 -4.85
CA GLN A 89 -13.69 -6.54 -5.96
C GLN A 89 -13.26 -7.12 -7.33
N GLY A 90 -13.03 -8.44 -7.41
CA GLY A 90 -12.50 -9.06 -8.61
C GLY A 90 -13.52 -9.31 -9.71
N ALA A 91 -14.79 -9.36 -9.34
CA ALA A 91 -15.94 -9.45 -10.23
C ALA A 91 -17.17 -8.86 -9.53
N CYS A 92 -18.30 -8.88 -10.25
CA CYS A 92 -19.60 -8.73 -9.63
C CYS A 92 -20.55 -9.82 -10.11
N GLU A 93 -21.60 -10.03 -9.35
CA GLU A 93 -22.77 -10.79 -9.76
C GLU A 93 -24.04 -10.00 -9.50
N LYS A 94 -25.05 -10.23 -10.34
CA LYS A 94 -26.38 -9.67 -10.14
C LYS A 94 -27.18 -10.63 -9.26
N VAL A 95 -27.61 -10.15 -8.10
CA VAL A 95 -28.45 -10.90 -7.14
C VAL A 95 -29.87 -10.33 -7.12
N GLY A 96 -30.85 -11.17 -6.77
CA GLY A 96 -32.25 -10.78 -6.71
C GLY A 96 -32.94 -10.75 -8.08
N SER A 97 -34.20 -10.33 -8.10
CA SER A 97 -35.02 -10.21 -9.32
C SER A 97 -35.98 -9.02 -9.22
N GLY A 98 -36.43 -8.51 -10.37
CA GLY A 98 -37.31 -7.33 -10.45
C GLY A 98 -36.69 -6.11 -9.76
N ASP A 99 -37.48 -5.42 -8.93
CA ASP A 99 -37.08 -4.17 -8.26
C ASP A 99 -35.97 -4.34 -7.22
N THR A 100 -35.74 -5.58 -6.77
CA THR A 100 -34.68 -5.94 -5.80
C THR A 100 -33.38 -6.38 -6.47
N ALA A 101 -33.33 -6.42 -7.81
CA ALA A 101 -32.12 -6.80 -8.52
C ALA A 101 -30.99 -5.80 -8.26
N SER A 102 -29.82 -6.30 -7.88
CA SER A 102 -28.64 -5.47 -7.59
C SER A 102 -27.36 -6.20 -7.95
N TYR A 103 -26.38 -5.46 -8.45
CA TYR A 103 -25.01 -5.95 -8.46
C TYR A 103 -24.43 -5.99 -7.05
N ARG A 104 -23.63 -7.02 -6.78
CA ARG A 104 -22.81 -7.19 -5.59
C ARG A 104 -21.41 -7.61 -6.01
N HIS A 105 -20.43 -7.18 -5.23
CA HIS A 105 -19.07 -7.66 -5.38
C HIS A 105 -19.00 -9.18 -5.21
N LYS A 106 -18.12 -9.78 -5.99
CA LYS A 106 -17.84 -11.21 -5.96
C LYS A 106 -16.33 -11.40 -5.99
N VAL A 107 -15.84 -12.26 -5.10
CA VAL A 107 -14.44 -12.67 -5.09
C VAL A 107 -14.10 -13.34 -6.42
N ALA A 108 -13.07 -12.84 -7.09
CA ALA A 108 -12.54 -13.46 -8.29
C ALA A 108 -11.03 -13.25 -8.41
N LEU A 109 -10.41 -14.09 -9.24
CA LEU A 109 -8.98 -14.05 -9.54
C LEU A 109 -8.69 -12.87 -10.47
N VAL A 110 -7.80 -11.97 -10.07
CA VAL A 110 -7.41 -10.76 -10.81
C VAL A 110 -5.90 -10.71 -10.99
N PRO A 111 -5.38 -10.43 -12.19
CA PRO A 111 -3.94 -10.24 -12.42
C PRO A 111 -3.35 -9.15 -11.54
N ILE A 112 -2.10 -9.35 -11.11
CA ILE A 112 -1.32 -8.32 -10.40
C ILE A 112 -0.39 -7.59 -11.35
N LYS A 113 -0.21 -6.30 -11.09
CA LYS A 113 0.69 -5.41 -11.82
C LYS A 113 1.54 -4.59 -10.84
N ILE A 114 2.76 -4.26 -11.28
CA ILE A 114 3.64 -3.30 -10.63
C ILE A 114 3.39 -1.92 -11.22
N PHE A 115 3.26 -0.90 -10.37
CA PHE A 115 3.14 0.50 -10.75
C PHE A 115 4.34 1.25 -10.18
N GLU A 116 5.30 1.57 -11.04
CA GLU A 116 6.50 2.29 -10.64
C GLU A 116 6.22 3.78 -10.38
N GLN A 117 6.94 4.33 -9.41
CA GLN A 117 7.04 5.76 -9.15
C GLN A 117 8.51 6.12 -8.89
N VAL A 118 8.81 7.42 -8.80
CA VAL A 118 10.19 7.92 -8.69
C VAL A 118 10.97 7.29 -7.53
N ASP A 119 10.31 7.07 -6.40
CA ASP A 119 10.94 6.61 -5.15
C ASP A 119 10.36 5.29 -4.65
N GLY A 120 9.84 4.44 -5.54
CA GLY A 120 9.24 3.19 -5.12
C GLY A 120 8.32 2.54 -6.14
N ILE A 121 7.53 1.60 -5.65
CA ILE A 121 6.50 0.90 -6.43
C ILE A 121 5.24 0.67 -5.62
N PHE A 122 4.13 0.47 -6.31
CA PHE A 122 2.99 -0.26 -5.79
C PHE A 122 2.89 -1.64 -6.44
N ILE A 123 2.52 -2.64 -5.66
CA ILE A 123 2.05 -3.93 -6.17
C ILE A 123 0.54 -3.97 -5.94
N TYR A 124 -0.26 -4.12 -7.00
CA TYR A 124 -1.72 -4.04 -6.87
C TYR A 124 -2.45 -4.82 -7.98
N PRO A 125 -3.70 -5.25 -7.77
CA PRO A 125 -4.55 -5.75 -8.86
C PRO A 125 -4.60 -4.79 -10.06
N GLU A 126 -4.45 -5.34 -11.25
CA GLU A 126 -4.43 -4.59 -12.51
C GLU A 126 -5.76 -3.85 -12.77
N TYR A 127 -6.85 -4.38 -12.23
CA TYR A 127 -8.16 -3.76 -12.26
C TYR A 127 -8.97 -4.14 -11.02
N ARG A 128 -10.09 -3.45 -10.82
CA ARG A 128 -11.15 -3.80 -9.86
C ARG A 128 -12.50 -3.60 -10.52
N TYR A 129 -13.55 -4.19 -9.95
CA TYR A 129 -14.91 -3.88 -10.33
C TYR A 129 -15.53 -2.90 -9.34
N GLU A 130 -16.10 -1.82 -9.85
CA GLU A 130 -16.80 -0.81 -9.06
C GLU A 130 -18.31 -0.92 -9.27
N LEU A 131 -19.06 -0.77 -8.18
CA LEU A 131 -20.51 -0.74 -8.21
C LEU A 131 -20.96 0.72 -8.35
N SER A 132 -21.86 0.97 -9.30
CA SER A 132 -22.41 2.30 -9.58
C SER A 132 -23.94 2.26 -9.67
N ASP A 133 -24.55 3.42 -9.95
CA ASP A 133 -26.01 3.60 -9.98
C ASP A 133 -26.69 3.16 -8.68
N SER A 134 -26.22 3.74 -7.57
CA SER A 134 -26.74 3.42 -6.24
C SER A 134 -28.15 3.96 -6.05
N LYS A 135 -29.06 3.10 -5.59
CA LYS A 135 -30.39 3.47 -5.09
C LYS A 135 -30.59 2.89 -3.69
N VAL A 136 -31.28 3.62 -2.82
CA VAL A 136 -31.63 3.16 -1.47
C VAL A 136 -33.14 2.94 -1.39
N VAL A 137 -33.56 1.74 -0.99
CA VAL A 137 -34.97 1.38 -0.75
C VAL A 137 -35.04 0.71 0.62
N ASP A 138 -35.88 1.22 1.52
CA ASP A 138 -36.04 0.70 2.89
C ASP A 138 -34.71 0.51 3.65
N ASN A 139 -33.83 1.51 3.58
CA ASN A 139 -32.47 1.49 4.15
C ASN A 139 -31.53 0.39 3.59
N VAL A 140 -31.87 -0.21 2.45
CA VAL A 140 -31.00 -1.16 1.72
C VAL A 140 -30.47 -0.51 0.45
N SER A 141 -29.15 -0.57 0.25
CA SER A 141 -28.49 -0.08 -0.96
C SER A 141 -28.50 -1.14 -2.08
N TYR A 142 -28.93 -0.73 -3.27
CA TYR A 142 -28.90 -1.51 -4.50
C TYR A 142 -28.04 -0.78 -5.53
N PHE A 143 -27.37 -1.53 -6.41
CA PHE A 143 -26.48 -1.00 -7.43
C PHE A 143 -26.93 -1.51 -8.80
N GLY A 144 -27.21 -0.57 -9.71
CA GLY A 144 -27.70 -0.85 -11.05
C GLY A 144 -26.61 -1.33 -12.00
N SER A 145 -25.35 -1.03 -11.70
CA SER A 145 -24.22 -1.25 -12.61
C SER A 145 -23.00 -1.80 -11.90
N CYS A 146 -22.16 -2.50 -12.67
CA CYS A 146 -20.86 -2.98 -12.23
C CYS A 146 -19.86 -2.86 -13.40
N GLU A 147 -18.80 -2.09 -13.18
CA GLU A 147 -17.85 -1.73 -14.23
C GLU A 147 -16.42 -2.15 -13.87
N LYS A 148 -15.70 -2.67 -14.86
CA LYS A 148 -14.27 -2.97 -14.72
C LYS A 148 -13.47 -1.67 -14.82
N VAL A 149 -12.85 -1.26 -13.73
CA VAL A 149 -11.99 -0.07 -13.65
C VAL A 149 -10.54 -0.51 -13.61
N THR A 150 -9.76 -0.06 -14.59
CA THR A 150 -8.30 -0.32 -14.62
C THR A 150 -7.62 0.49 -13.52
N THR A 151 -6.73 -0.16 -12.77
CA THR A 151 -5.95 0.51 -11.73
C THR A 151 -4.94 1.46 -12.37
N ALA A 152 -4.89 2.69 -11.85
CA ALA A 152 -3.97 3.73 -12.30
C ALA A 152 -3.14 4.25 -11.12
N LEU A 153 -1.91 4.68 -11.42
CA LEU A 153 -0.95 5.13 -10.39
C LEU A 153 -1.47 6.33 -9.59
N ASN A 154 -2.10 7.31 -10.23
CA ASN A 154 -2.66 8.50 -9.56
C ASN A 154 -3.67 8.14 -8.47
N TRP A 155 -4.49 7.10 -8.69
CA TRP A 155 -5.43 6.59 -7.70
C TRP A 155 -4.70 5.91 -6.55
N LEU A 156 -3.67 5.09 -6.83
CA LEU A 156 -2.85 4.45 -5.80
C LEU A 156 -2.15 5.47 -4.90
N THR A 157 -1.70 6.60 -5.45
CA THR A 157 -1.03 7.67 -4.70
C THR A 157 -1.97 8.58 -3.91
N SER A 158 -3.28 8.55 -4.21
CA SER A 158 -4.27 9.47 -3.60
C SER A 158 -4.61 9.15 -2.14
N SER A 159 -4.30 7.93 -1.71
CA SER A 159 -4.63 7.44 -0.37
C SER A 159 -3.68 6.30 0.01
N GLN A 160 -3.55 6.02 1.30
CA GLN A 160 -2.73 4.90 1.77
C GLN A 160 -3.23 3.58 1.17
N LYS A 161 -2.30 2.78 0.64
CA LYS A 161 -2.54 1.46 0.06
C LYS A 161 -1.45 0.52 0.57
N SER A 162 -1.83 -0.71 0.89
CA SER A 162 -0.86 -1.76 1.19
C SER A 162 -0.02 -2.07 -0.05
N TRP A 163 1.15 -2.67 0.19
CA TRP A 163 2.19 -2.98 -0.79
C TRP A 163 2.69 -1.79 -1.59
N ASN A 164 2.71 -0.63 -0.93
CA ASN A 164 3.54 0.49 -1.32
C ASN A 164 4.95 0.30 -0.75
N ILE A 165 5.91 0.06 -1.64
CA ILE A 165 7.33 -0.08 -1.29
C ILE A 165 8.03 1.22 -1.66
N ILE A 166 8.48 1.94 -0.63
CA ILE A 166 9.26 3.16 -0.80
C ILE A 166 10.73 2.81 -0.69
N ALA A 167 11.52 3.19 -1.68
CA ALA A 167 12.98 3.05 -1.72
C ALA A 167 13.63 4.42 -1.55
N LYS A 168 14.54 4.55 -0.59
CA LYS A 168 15.29 5.81 -0.35
C LYS A 168 16.76 5.55 -0.14
N SER A 169 17.58 6.48 -0.62
CA SER A 169 19.01 6.48 -0.31
C SER A 169 19.22 6.84 1.15
N VAL A 170 19.91 5.95 1.85
CA VAL A 170 20.29 6.05 3.27
C VAL A 170 21.71 5.52 3.39
N PRO A 171 22.73 6.38 3.19
CA PRO A 171 24.14 5.97 3.22
C PRO A 171 24.67 5.57 4.59
N THR A 172 24.11 6.13 5.67
CA THR A 172 24.60 5.95 7.03
C THR A 172 23.49 5.53 7.99
N LYS A 173 23.90 5.13 9.20
CA LYS A 173 22.95 4.80 10.26
C LYS A 173 22.22 6.06 10.76
N GLU A 174 22.89 7.20 10.75
CA GLU A 174 22.32 8.51 11.11
C GLU A 174 21.24 8.93 10.10
N ASP A 175 21.46 8.66 8.82
CA ASP A 175 20.44 8.86 7.77
C ASP A 175 19.24 7.92 7.98
N LEU A 176 19.48 6.69 8.45
CA LEU A 176 18.41 5.72 8.73
C LEU A 176 17.53 6.20 9.88
N GLU A 177 18.15 6.73 10.94
CA GLU A 177 17.46 7.34 12.06
C GLU A 177 16.60 8.54 11.62
N THR A 178 17.15 9.37 10.74
CA THR A 178 16.45 10.52 10.16
C THR A 178 15.26 10.08 9.30
N PHE A 179 15.46 9.05 8.47
CA PHE A 179 14.40 8.46 7.67
C PHE A 179 13.26 7.93 8.55
N VAL A 180 13.58 7.16 9.60
CA VAL A 180 12.56 6.60 10.51
C VAL A 180 11.75 7.72 11.16
N LYS A 181 12.40 8.78 11.65
CA LYS A 181 11.71 9.93 12.25
C LYS A 181 10.82 10.67 11.26
N SER A 182 11.32 10.89 10.05
CA SER A 182 10.55 11.57 9.01
C SER A 182 9.35 10.75 8.53
N LYS A 183 9.50 9.42 8.44
CA LYS A 183 8.50 8.54 7.84
C LYS A 183 7.41 8.13 8.83
N PHE A 184 7.79 7.88 10.09
CA PHE A 184 6.91 7.26 11.09
C PHE A 184 6.59 8.19 12.27
N GLY A 185 7.30 9.32 12.39
CA GLY A 185 7.06 10.34 13.42
C GLY A 185 8.31 10.64 14.24
N SER A 186 8.42 11.87 14.75
CA SER A 186 9.64 12.34 15.43
C SER A 186 9.96 11.60 16.74
N GLY A 187 8.99 10.87 17.31
CA GLY A 187 9.19 10.01 18.47
C GLY A 187 9.71 8.62 18.13
N CYS A 188 9.77 8.25 16.85
CA CYS A 188 10.27 6.96 16.41
C CYS A 188 11.80 6.95 16.32
N SER A 189 12.40 5.78 16.56
CA SER A 189 13.84 5.55 16.44
C SER A 189 14.14 4.18 15.85
N VAL A 190 15.35 4.02 15.32
CA VAL A 190 15.85 2.72 14.85
C VAL A 190 16.06 1.80 16.05
N GLY A 191 15.29 0.72 16.09
CA GLY A 191 15.40 -0.33 17.09
C GLY A 191 16.38 -1.43 16.67
N THR A 192 16.07 -2.66 17.07
CA THR A 192 16.89 -3.83 16.71
C THR A 192 16.94 -4.05 15.20
N MET A 193 18.13 -4.31 14.69
CA MET A 193 18.36 -4.72 13.31
C MET A 193 18.72 -6.20 13.30
N THR A 194 17.96 -7.01 12.57
CA THR A 194 18.18 -8.46 12.46
C THR A 194 18.56 -8.78 11.02
N SER A 195 19.74 -9.36 10.82
CA SER A 195 20.16 -9.81 9.50
C SER A 195 19.24 -10.94 9.02
N THR A 196 18.76 -10.85 7.77
CA THR A 196 17.93 -11.90 7.19
C THR A 196 18.79 -13.13 6.89
N ALA A 197 18.36 -14.31 7.31
CA ALA A 197 19.13 -15.55 7.19
C ALA A 197 19.46 -15.92 5.72
N VAL A 198 18.62 -15.49 4.79
CA VAL A 198 18.76 -15.77 3.35
C VAL A 198 19.79 -14.83 2.71
N ASN A 199 19.88 -13.59 3.17
CA ASN A 199 20.72 -12.56 2.58
C ASN A 199 21.38 -11.76 3.70
N SER A 200 22.55 -12.18 4.17
CA SER A 200 23.26 -11.58 5.31
C SER A 200 23.60 -10.08 5.15
N LYS A 201 23.28 -9.49 3.99
CA LYS A 201 23.44 -8.09 3.61
C LYS A 201 22.17 -7.24 3.75
N VAL A 202 21.03 -7.86 4.09
CA VAL A 202 19.76 -7.19 4.34
C VAL A 202 19.42 -7.30 5.82
N TYR A 203 19.04 -6.19 6.43
CA TYR A 203 18.60 -6.12 7.81
C TYR A 203 17.12 -5.78 7.88
N ASP A 204 16.34 -6.63 8.53
CA ASP A 204 15.01 -6.25 9.02
C ASP A 204 15.17 -5.33 10.23
N VAL A 205 14.60 -4.14 10.15
CA VAL A 205 14.75 -3.07 11.14
C VAL A 205 13.45 -2.91 11.91
N LYS A 206 13.49 -3.13 13.22
CA LYS A 206 12.38 -2.77 14.11
C LYS A 206 12.38 -1.26 14.34
N ILE A 207 11.20 -0.65 14.37
CA ILE A 207 11.06 0.73 14.84
C ILE A 207 10.71 0.70 16.32
N GLN A 208 11.47 1.44 17.10
CA GLN A 208 11.25 1.61 18.53
C GLN A 208 10.45 2.90 18.77
N GLY A 209 9.33 2.76 19.47
CA GLY A 209 8.50 3.89 19.91
C GLY A 209 9.11 4.64 21.09
N ASP A 210 8.49 5.78 21.41
CA ASP A 210 8.89 6.66 22.51
C ASP A 210 8.41 6.18 23.90
N GLY A 211 7.68 5.06 23.96
CA GLY A 211 7.17 4.47 25.20
C GLY A 211 5.97 5.21 25.80
N LEU A 212 5.37 6.13 25.06
CA LEU A 212 4.17 6.86 25.46
C LEU A 212 2.90 6.18 24.96
N GLU A 213 1.78 6.48 25.61
CA GLU A 213 0.45 6.06 25.15
C GLU A 213 0.11 6.67 23.79
N LEU A 214 -0.73 6.00 22.99
CA LEU A 214 -1.04 6.40 21.60
C LEU A 214 -1.51 7.87 21.45
N GLY A 215 -2.22 8.41 22.44
CA GLY A 215 -2.70 9.80 22.42
C GLY A 215 -1.62 10.87 22.67
N GLU A 216 -0.47 10.46 23.20
CA GLU A 216 0.66 11.34 23.56
C GLU A 216 1.91 11.05 22.73
N SER A 217 1.97 9.87 22.11
CA SER A 217 3.10 9.40 21.35
C SER A 217 3.32 10.23 20.07
N LYS A 218 4.58 10.53 19.80
CA LYS A 218 5.05 11.06 18.52
C LYS A 218 5.54 9.95 17.58
N CYS A 219 5.32 8.69 17.95
CA CYS A 219 5.55 7.50 17.15
C CYS A 219 4.25 6.71 16.96
N GLY A 220 3.29 7.32 16.27
CA GLY A 220 1.94 6.78 16.06
C GLY A 220 1.88 5.64 15.05
N ILE A 221 2.69 4.61 15.22
CA ILE A 221 2.69 3.45 14.32
C ILE A 221 1.54 2.52 14.69
N ASN A 222 0.51 2.49 13.86
CA ASN A 222 -0.68 1.66 14.03
C ASN A 222 -0.83 0.59 12.92
N TYR A 223 0.22 0.37 12.13
CA TYR A 223 0.19 -0.54 10.99
C TYR A 223 1.34 -1.52 11.04
N ILE A 224 1.17 -2.70 10.43
CA ILE A 224 2.28 -3.61 10.17
C ILE A 224 3.06 -3.00 9.01
N TYR A 225 4.29 -2.61 9.28
CA TYR A 225 5.25 -2.15 8.29
C TYR A 225 6.38 -3.16 8.21
N VAL A 226 7.06 -3.16 7.08
CA VAL A 226 8.37 -3.82 6.95
C VAL A 226 9.38 -2.72 6.65
N LEU A 227 10.49 -2.73 7.37
CA LEU A 227 11.60 -1.82 7.12
C LEU A 227 12.85 -2.66 6.87
N LYS A 228 13.35 -2.65 5.63
CA LYS A 228 14.59 -3.32 5.25
C LYS A 228 15.68 -2.29 5.01
N TYR A 229 16.84 -2.48 5.63
CA TYR A 229 18.01 -1.66 5.40
C TYR A 229 19.14 -2.48 4.77
N VAL A 230 19.74 -1.92 3.73
CA VAL A 230 20.81 -2.57 2.94
C VAL A 230 22.02 -1.62 2.93
N PRO A 231 22.95 -1.76 3.89
CA PRO A 231 24.09 -0.85 4.04
C PRO A 231 24.96 -0.75 2.78
N ASP A 232 25.27 -1.89 2.15
CA ASP A 232 26.13 -1.95 0.96
C ASP A 232 25.52 -1.20 -0.23
N ALA A 233 24.20 -1.30 -0.41
CA ALA A 233 23.46 -0.59 -1.45
C ALA A 233 23.22 0.90 -1.09
N LYS A 234 23.40 1.27 0.20
CA LYS A 234 23.06 2.57 0.79
C LYS A 234 21.59 2.91 0.64
N MET A 235 20.72 1.91 0.88
CA MET A 235 19.28 2.01 0.65
C MET A 235 18.48 1.52 1.86
N VAL A 236 17.33 2.15 2.06
CA VAL A 236 16.25 1.67 2.93
C VAL A 236 15.00 1.44 2.11
N TYR A 237 14.23 0.41 2.48
CA TYR A 237 12.97 0.07 1.89
C TYR A 237 11.89 -0.04 2.96
N ALA A 238 10.82 0.73 2.81
CA ALA A 238 9.69 0.72 3.74
C ALA A 238 8.44 0.23 3.02
N TYR A 239 7.83 -0.85 3.54
CA TYR A 239 6.60 -1.42 3.00
C TYR A 239 5.47 -1.06 3.96
N ASP A 240 4.38 -0.56 3.40
CA ASP A 240 3.10 -0.55 4.10
C ASP A 240 2.38 -1.85 3.77
N ILE A 241 2.22 -2.80 4.70
CA ILE A 241 1.51 -4.06 4.42
C ILE A 241 0.10 -4.09 5.03
N GLY A 242 -0.28 -3.06 5.79
CA GLY A 242 -1.58 -2.99 6.46
C GLY A 242 -1.70 -3.93 7.67
N GLN A 243 -2.88 -3.98 8.30
CA GLN A 243 -3.15 -4.86 9.45
C GLN A 243 -3.65 -6.25 9.05
N ALA A 244 -4.04 -6.42 7.78
CA ALA A 244 -4.49 -7.67 7.20
C ALA A 244 -3.68 -7.95 5.94
N TYR A 245 -3.62 -9.21 5.52
CA TYR A 245 -3.02 -9.56 4.24
C TYR A 245 -3.72 -8.83 3.08
N SER A 246 -2.97 -8.59 2.00
CA SER A 246 -3.47 -7.89 0.81
C SER A 246 -3.71 -8.83 -0.36
N PHE A 247 -3.04 -9.98 -0.40
CA PHE A 247 -3.01 -10.86 -1.56
C PHE A 247 -3.42 -12.29 -1.22
N ALA A 248 -4.71 -12.58 -1.29
CA ALA A 248 -5.25 -13.93 -1.04
C ALA A 248 -4.89 -14.92 -2.17
N LYS A 249 -4.52 -16.15 -1.78
CA LYS A 249 -4.27 -17.27 -2.71
C LYS A 249 -5.54 -18.04 -3.06
N ASP A 250 -6.54 -17.97 -2.21
CA ASP A 250 -7.81 -18.69 -2.35
C ASP A 250 -9.01 -17.76 -2.14
N ILE A 251 -10.20 -18.23 -2.50
CA ILE A 251 -11.45 -17.46 -2.43
C ILE A 251 -11.84 -17.10 -0.99
N GLY A 252 -11.54 -18.00 -0.03
CA GLY A 252 -11.82 -17.80 1.39
C GLY A 252 -10.79 -16.94 2.11
N GLY A 253 -9.63 -16.70 1.48
CA GLY A 253 -8.55 -15.91 2.04
C GLY A 253 -7.93 -16.54 3.29
N THR A 254 -7.88 -17.88 3.32
CA THR A 254 -7.20 -18.63 4.38
C THR A 254 -5.70 -18.71 4.15
N GLU A 255 -5.28 -18.60 2.89
CA GLU A 255 -3.89 -18.51 2.47
C GLU A 255 -3.62 -17.18 1.77
N TYR A 256 -2.42 -16.62 1.98
CA TYR A 256 -2.04 -15.33 1.42
C TYR A 256 -0.57 -15.30 0.96
N TYR A 257 -0.26 -14.45 -0.01
CA TYR A 257 1.07 -14.34 -0.63
C TYR A 257 2.01 -13.37 0.10
N ASP A 258 1.48 -12.50 0.97
CA ASP A 258 2.22 -11.37 1.56
C ASP A 258 3.55 -11.78 2.23
N ASP A 259 3.56 -12.87 3.00
CA ASP A 259 4.77 -13.35 3.69
C ASP A 259 5.83 -13.88 2.70
N GLU A 260 5.39 -14.61 1.67
CA GLU A 260 6.28 -15.13 0.61
C GLU A 260 6.86 -13.99 -0.23
N MET A 261 6.05 -12.98 -0.54
CA MET A 261 6.49 -11.77 -1.22
C MET A 261 7.56 -11.05 -0.39
N ASN A 262 7.32 -10.83 0.90
CA ASN A 262 8.28 -10.16 1.79
C ASN A 262 9.61 -10.93 1.89
N LYS A 263 9.56 -12.27 1.97
CA LYS A 263 10.74 -13.14 2.01
C LYS A 263 11.51 -13.16 0.69
N SER A 264 10.85 -12.87 -0.43
CA SER A 264 11.47 -12.87 -1.76
C SER A 264 12.28 -11.61 -2.09
N PHE A 265 12.33 -10.64 -1.18
CA PHE A 265 13.11 -9.42 -1.37
C PHE A 265 14.61 -9.74 -1.52
N GLN A 266 15.22 -9.17 -2.56
CA GLN A 266 16.64 -9.32 -2.87
C GLN A 266 17.23 -7.95 -3.23
N PRO A 267 18.32 -7.52 -2.58
CA PRO A 267 19.01 -6.27 -2.94
C PRO A 267 19.79 -6.42 -4.25
N ILE A 268 19.91 -5.34 -5.00
CA ILE A 268 20.78 -5.21 -6.17
C ILE A 268 21.90 -4.23 -5.83
N PHE A 269 23.14 -4.55 -6.19
CA PHE A 269 24.34 -3.79 -5.83
C PHE A 269 24.99 -3.13 -7.04
#